data_AF-A0A3B8SXB0-F1
#
_entry.id   AF-A0A3B8SXB0-F1
#
_cell.length_a   1.000
_cell.length_b   1.000
_cell.length_c   1.000
_cell.angle_alpha   90.00
_cell.angle_beta   90.00
_cell.angle_gamma   90.00
#
_symmetry.space_group_name_H-M   'P 1'
#
loop_
_entity.id
_entity.type
_entity.pdbx_description
1 polymer ?
#
loop_
_entity_poly.entity_id
_entity_poly.type
_entity_poly.pdbx_seq_one_letter_code
_entity_poly.pdbx_strand_id
1 'polypeptide(L)'
;LSDQEVTGESGAGLVTVTLNGRGDCTNVFINPNVLADEAAIVGELVASAINDANQKLEALKQDSMGSLTQGLNLPPGFKFPFS
;
A
#
# COMPACT_ATOMS: atom_id res chain seq x y z
N LEU A 1 -12.40 -2.53 -3.47
CA LEU A 1 -10.95 -2.26 -3.30
C LEU A 1 -10.18 -2.23 -4.62
N SER A 2 -10.63 -2.91 -5.69
CA SER A 2 -9.84 -3.06 -6.92
C SER A 2 -9.51 -1.75 -7.67
N ASP A 3 -10.35 -0.71 -7.55
CA ASP A 3 -10.11 0.64 -8.12
C ASP A 3 -9.30 1.57 -7.19
N GLN A 4 -8.94 1.13 -5.99
CA GLN A 4 -8.13 1.97 -5.09
C GLN A 4 -6.66 1.68 -5.30
N GLU A 5 -5.87 2.73 -5.44
CA GLU A 5 -4.43 2.68 -5.57
C GLU A 5 -3.78 3.36 -4.38
N VAL A 6 -2.62 2.84 -3.97
CA VAL A 6 -1.77 3.46 -2.98
C VAL A 6 -0.41 3.72 -3.60
N THR A 7 0.19 4.87 -3.28
CA THR A 7 1.52 5.23 -3.75
C THR A 7 2.45 5.32 -2.55
N GLY A 8 3.47 4.44 -2.56
CA GLY A 8 4.60 4.52 -1.66
C GLY A 8 5.71 5.37 -2.25
N GLU A 9 6.53 5.96 -1.40
CA GLU A 9 7.63 6.83 -1.81
C GLU A 9 8.89 6.63 -0.96
N SER A 10 10.04 6.97 -1.53
CA SER A 10 11.31 7.00 -0.82
C SER A 10 12.19 8.13 -1.34
N GLY A 11 13.22 8.49 -0.53
CA GLY A 11 14.13 9.58 -0.86
C GLY A 11 13.42 10.92 -1.06
N ALA A 12 12.37 11.22 -0.29
CA ALA A 12 11.53 12.41 -0.45
C ALA A 12 10.86 12.53 -1.85
N GLY A 13 10.34 11.41 -2.37
CA GLY A 13 9.62 11.37 -3.65
C GLY A 13 10.53 11.17 -4.87
N LEU A 14 11.81 10.85 -4.64
CA LEU A 14 12.74 10.52 -5.71
C LEU A 14 12.42 9.17 -6.36
N VAL A 15 11.86 8.23 -5.59
CA VAL A 15 11.28 6.99 -6.11
C VAL A 15 9.87 6.85 -5.58
N THR A 16 8.93 6.52 -6.45
CA THR A 16 7.55 6.24 -6.08
C THR A 16 7.07 4.95 -6.71
N VAL A 17 6.32 4.14 -5.95
CA VAL A 17 5.76 2.87 -6.40
C VAL A 17 4.26 2.89 -6.13
N THR A 18 3.47 2.61 -7.16
CA THR A 18 2.01 2.53 -7.06
C THR A 18 1.58 1.07 -7.06
N LEU A 19 0.82 0.69 -6.03
CA LEU A 19 0.16 -0.61 -5.91
C LEU A 19 -1.34 -0.43 -6.04
N ASN A 20 -2.00 -1.36 -6.73
CA ASN A 20 -3.46 -1.44 -6.71
C ASN A 20 -3.96 -2.09 -5.40
N GLY A 21 -5.27 -2.08 -5.18
CA GLY A 21 -5.89 -2.66 -3.98
C GLY A 21 -5.75 -4.19 -3.85
N ARG A 22 -5.21 -4.90 -4.86
CA ARG A 22 -4.81 -6.31 -4.77
C ARG A 22 -3.37 -6.50 -4.33
N GLY A 23 -2.56 -5.45 -4.36
CA GLY A 23 -1.12 -5.47 -4.13
C GLY A 23 -0.28 -5.68 -5.39
N ASP A 24 -0.88 -5.64 -6.58
CA ASP A 24 -0.09 -5.66 -7.82
C ASP A 24 0.54 -4.28 -8.04
N CYS A 25 1.82 -4.26 -8.42
CA CYS A 25 2.50 -3.04 -8.83
C CYS A 25 2.00 -2.59 -10.20
N THR A 26 1.44 -1.38 -10.28
CA THR A 26 0.92 -0.79 -11.51
C THR A 26 1.85 0.24 -12.12
N ASN A 27 2.65 0.91 -11.29
CA ASN A 27 3.59 1.93 -11.76
C ASN A 27 4.83 2.04 -10.85
N VAL A 28 5.96 2.37 -11.47
CA VAL A 28 7.21 2.71 -10.79
C VAL A 28 7.79 3.94 -11.47
N PHE A 29 7.99 5.00 -10.69
CA PHE A 29 8.67 6.21 -11.15
C PHE A 29 9.98 6.36 -10.37
N ILE A 30 11.05 6.65 -11.11
CA ILE A 30 12.38 6.90 -10.57
C ILE A 30 12.87 8.22 -11.15
N ASN A 31 13.22 9.15 -10.29
CA ASN A 31 13.79 10.42 -10.70
C ASN A 31 15.15 10.17 -11.39
N PRO A 32 15.39 10.75 -12.59
CA PRO A 32 16.65 10.56 -13.32
C PRO A 32 17.90 10.93 -12.52
N ASN A 33 17.79 11.84 -11.54
CA ASN A 33 18.90 12.23 -10.69
C ASN A 33 19.42 11.06 -9.83
N VAL A 34 18.54 10.15 -9.41
CA VAL A 34 18.92 8.96 -8.62
C VAL A 34 19.62 7.92 -9.50
N LEU A 35 19.36 7.90 -10.81
CA LEU A 35 20.03 6.95 -11.72
C LEU A 35 21.53 7.24 -11.88
N ALA A 36 22.00 8.41 -11.44
CA ALA A 36 23.43 8.74 -11.40
C ALA A 36 24.14 8.18 -10.16
N ASP A 37 23.40 7.71 -9.15
CA ASP A 37 23.95 7.12 -7.93
C ASP A 37 24.37 5.66 -8.15
N GLU A 38 25.01 5.08 -7.13
CA GLU A 38 25.37 3.67 -7.13
C GLU A 38 24.12 2.78 -7.18
N ALA A 39 24.18 1.69 -7.95
CA ALA A 39 23.08 0.74 -8.09
C ALA A 39 22.57 0.20 -6.74
N ALA A 40 23.45 0.10 -5.73
CA ALA A 40 23.08 -0.29 -4.37
C ALA A 40 22.14 0.73 -3.70
N ILE A 41 22.42 2.03 -3.85
CA ILE A 41 21.61 3.13 -3.31
C ILE A 41 20.25 3.17 -4.01
N VAL A 42 20.25 3.07 -5.33
CA VAL A 42 19.03 3.00 -6.13
C VAL A 42 18.16 1.81 -5.68
N GLY A 43 18.79 0.65 -5.48
CA GLY A 43 18.13 -0.56 -5.01
C GLY A 43 17.50 -0.40 -3.62
N GLU A 44 18.21 0.23 -2.68
CA GLU A 44 17.69 0.52 -1.34
C GLU A 44 16.49 1.47 -1.38
N LEU A 45 16.56 2.51 -2.22
CA LEU A 45 15.45 3.46 -2.40
C LEU A 45 14.22 2.77 -2.98
N VAL A 46 14.38 1.93 -4.01
CA VAL A 46 13.28 1.16 -4.58
C VAL A 46 12.67 0.22 -3.55
N ALA A 47 13.49 -0.53 -2.81
CA ALA A 47 13.00 -1.42 -1.75
C ALA A 47 12.22 -0.65 -0.68
N SER A 48 12.71 0.52 -0.28
CA SER A 48 12.04 1.37 0.71
C SER A 48 10.69 1.89 0.20
N ALA A 49 10.59 2.32 -1.07
CA ALA A 49 9.34 2.78 -1.66
C ALA A 49 8.30 1.66 -1.74
N ILE A 50 8.72 0.43 -2.05
CA ILE A 50 7.83 -0.75 -2.05
C ILE A 50 7.31 -1.03 -0.63
N ASN A 51 8.18 -0.96 0.39
CA ASN A 51 7.79 -1.19 1.78
C ASN A 51 6.81 -0.13 2.28
N ASP A 52 6.98 1.13 1.89
CA ASP A 52 6.05 2.22 2.20
C ASP A 52 4.69 1.99 1.50
N ALA A 53 4.69 1.60 0.23
CA ALA A 53 3.45 1.29 -0.51
C ALA A 53 2.68 0.12 0.14
N ASN A 54 3.39 -0.93 0.57
CA ASN A 54 2.79 -2.08 1.25
C ASN A 54 2.17 -1.69 2.60
N GLN A 55 2.82 -0.84 3.39
CA GLN A 55 2.26 -0.34 4.66
C GLN A 55 0.97 0.45 4.42
N LYS A 56 0.96 1.34 3.42
CA LYS A 56 -0.24 2.09 3.03
C LYS A 56 -1.35 1.19 2.53
N LEU A 57 -1.02 0.16 1.75
CA LEU A 57 -1.98 -0.83 1.27
C LEU A 57 -2.63 -1.59 2.44
N GLU A 58 -1.85 -1.97 3.43
CA GLU A 58 -2.35 -2.71 4.58
C GLU A 58 -3.23 -1.86 5.48
N ALA A 59 -2.88 -0.58 5.68
CA ALA A 59 -3.74 0.40 6.34
C ALA A 59 -5.07 0.56 5.59
N LEU A 60 -5.04 0.67 4.26
CA LEU A 60 -6.26 0.78 3.44
C LEU A 60 -7.16 -0.45 3.55
N LYS A 61 -6.59 -1.66 3.62
CA LYS A 61 -7.34 -2.90 3.87
C LYS A 61 -7.96 -2.92 5.27
N GLN A 62 -7.21 -2.51 6.30
CA GLN A 62 -7.70 -2.44 7.67
C GLN A 62 -8.85 -1.43 7.80
N ASP A 63 -8.72 -0.24 7.21
CA ASP A 63 -9.79 0.76 7.18
C ASP A 63 -11.03 0.27 6.43
N SER A 64 -10.84 -0.47 5.33
CA SER A 64 -11.94 -1.08 4.59
C SER A 64 -12.68 -2.15 5.43
N MET A 65 -11.97 -2.96 6.22
CA MET A 65 -12.60 -3.92 7.13
C MET A 65 -13.25 -3.23 8.35
N GLY A 66 -12.61 -2.21 8.91
CA GLY A 66 -13.14 -1.40 10.01
C GLY A 66 -14.42 -0.67 9.63
N SER A 67 -14.47 -0.05 8.46
CA SER A 67 -15.67 0.62 7.95
C SER A 67 -16.82 -0.36 7.66
N LEU A 68 -16.54 -1.56 7.15
CA LEU A 68 -17.56 -2.60 6.95
C LEU A 68 -18.14 -3.11 8.28
N THR A 69 -17.30 -3.28 9.30
CA THR A 69 -17.74 -3.70 10.64
C THR A 69 -18.48 -2.61 11.42
N GLN A 70 -18.21 -1.32 11.14
CA GLN A 70 -18.98 -0.20 11.70
C GLN A 70 -20.30 0.05 10.96
N GLY A 71 -20.34 -0.21 9.64
CA GLY A 71 -21.57 -0.10 8.84
C GLY A 71 -22.56 -1.25 9.10
N LEU A 72 -22.05 -2.41 9.51
CA LEU A 72 -22.85 -3.45 10.12
C LEU A 72 -23.03 -3.08 11.60
N ASN A 73 -24.12 -2.40 11.92
CA ASN A 73 -24.61 -2.21 13.29
C ASN A 73 -25.00 -3.59 13.86
N LEU A 74 -24.01 -4.48 14.08
CA LEU A 74 -24.21 -5.86 14.48
C LEU A 74 -24.89 -5.82 15.84
N PRO A 75 -26.17 -6.23 15.93
CA PRO A 75 -26.88 -6.20 17.19
C PRO A 75 -26.13 -7.09 18.19
N PRO A 76 -25.99 -6.65 19.45
CA PRO A 76 -25.28 -7.42 20.47
C PRO A 76 -25.93 -8.80 20.59
N GLY A 77 -25.20 -9.85 20.14
CA GLY A 77 -25.70 -11.23 20.09
C GLY A 77 -25.57 -11.94 18.74
N PHE A 78 -25.00 -11.33 17.69
CA PHE A 78 -24.79 -12.02 16.41
C PHE A 78 -23.71 -13.11 16.50
N LYS A 79 -24.13 -14.32 16.84
CA LYS A 79 -23.32 -15.54 16.85
C LYS A 79 -23.20 -16.05 15.41
N PHE A 80 -22.00 -15.98 14.82
CA PHE A 80 -21.75 -16.51 13.47
C PHE A 80 -22.16 -18.00 13.41
N PRO A 81 -23.00 -18.42 12.44
CA PRO A 81 -23.58 -19.77 12.39
C PRO A 81 -22.61 -20.87 11.91
N PHE A 82 -21.30 -20.65 11.96
CA PHE A 82 -20.32 -21.69 11.69
C PHE A 82 -19.64 -22.06 13.01
N SER A 83 -20.24 -23.07 13.65
CA SER A 83 -19.62 -23.85 14.73
C SER A 83 -18.46 -24.67 14.18
#